data_AF-A0A2E8HQ42-F1
#
_entry.id   AF-A0A2E8HQ42-F1
#
_cell.length_a   1.000
_cell.length_b   1.000
_cell.length_c   1.000
_cell.angle_alpha   90.00
_cell.angle_beta   90.00
_cell.angle_gamma   90.00
#
_symmetry.space_group_name_H-M   'P 1'
#
loop_
_entity.id
_entity.type
_entity.pdbx_description
1 polymer ?
#
loop_
_entity_poly.entity_id
_entity_poly.type
_entity_poly.pdbx_seq_one_letter_code
_entity_poly.pdbx_strand_id
1 'polypeptide(L)' 'MSARKIDRLVKMVNQISLNMRSNGEEDFVAVQVSEHLEKFWSPPMKNLISEQIDKEDLGLTSISYSAIKKLAAIQKMK' A
#
# COMPACT_ATOMS: atom_id res chain seq x y z
N MET A 1 -11.01 -14.56 -10.05
CA MET A 1 -9.64 -14.17 -10.46
C MET A 1 -9.07 -12.95 -9.70
N SER A 2 -9.91 -11.99 -9.27
CA SER A 2 -9.44 -10.78 -8.56
C SER A 2 -8.77 -11.07 -7.20
N ALA A 3 -9.30 -12.01 -6.41
CA ALA A 3 -8.76 -12.40 -5.10
C ALA A 3 -7.25 -12.73 -5.13
N ARG A 4 -6.80 -13.59 -6.06
CA ARG A 4 -5.36 -13.93 -6.19
C ARG A 4 -4.48 -12.74 -6.56
N LYS A 5 -5.04 -11.72 -7.23
CA LYS A 5 -4.30 -10.51 -7.58
C LYS A 5 -4.14 -9.61 -6.35
N ILE A 6 -5.20 -9.41 -5.57
CA ILE A 6 -5.13 -8.60 -4.35
C ILE A 6 -4.18 -9.25 -3.32
N ASP A 7 -4.24 -10.57 -3.13
CA ASP A 7 -3.31 -11.28 -2.22
C ASP A 7 -1.84 -11.05 -2.58
N ARG A 8 -1.54 -11.02 -3.89
CA ARG A 8 -0.19 -10.74 -4.38
C ARG A 8 0.21 -9.30 -4.08
N LEU A 9 -0.69 -8.33 -4.29
CA LEU A 9 -0.41 -6.92 -3.99
C LEU A 9 -0.18 -6.70 -2.50
N VAL A 10 -1.01 -7.30 -1.63
CA VAL A 10 -0.83 -7.26 -0.17
C VAL A 10 0.56 -7.76 0.21
N LYS A 11 0.97 -8.93 -0.29
CA LYS A 11 2.30 -9.49 -0.03
C LYS A 11 3.41 -8.55 -0.47
N MET A 12 3.27 -7.93 -1.64
CA MET A 12 4.26 -6.97 -2.15
C MET A 12 4.35 -5.72 -1.25
N VAL A 13 3.22 -5.13 -0.82
CA VAL A 13 3.23 -3.94 0.04
C VAL A 13 3.83 -4.26 1.41
N ASN A 14 3.46 -5.41 1.99
CA ASN A 14 4.03 -5.87 3.25
C ASN A 14 5.55 -6.07 3.13
N GLN A 15 6.03 -6.64 2.02
CA GLN A 15 7.48 -6.80 1.80
C GLN A 15 8.20 -5.46 1.63
N ILE A 16 7.62 -4.51 0.89
CA ILE A 16 8.18 -3.16 0.74
C ILE A 16 8.24 -2.47 2.11
N SER A 17 7.17 -2.56 2.90
CA SER A 17 7.10 -2.00 4.25
C SER A 17 8.15 -2.62 5.18
N LEU A 18 8.33 -3.93 5.11
CA LEU A 18 9.37 -4.63 5.87
C LEU A 18 10.78 -4.16 5.49
N ASN A 19 11.05 -4.03 4.18
CA ASN A 19 12.35 -3.60 3.68
C ASN A 19 12.70 -2.16 4.09
N MET A 20 11.69 -1.30 4.28
CA MET A 20 11.87 0.11 4.64
C MET A 20 11.70 0.36 6.15
N ARG A 21 11.39 -0.67 6.94
CA ARG A 21 11.07 -0.55 8.37
C ARG A 21 12.19 0.11 9.19
N SER A 22 13.45 -0.10 8.80
CA SER A 22 14.61 0.52 9.47
C SER A 22 14.80 2.01 9.15
N ASN A 23 14.02 2.59 8.24
CA ASN A 23 14.18 3.99 7.84
C ASN A 23 13.63 4.97 8.87
N GLY A 24 12.93 4.51 9.91
CA GLY A 24 12.44 5.36 11.00
C GLY A 24 11.15 4.85 11.63
N GLU A 25 10.40 5.78 12.23
CA GLU A 25 9.10 5.50 12.83
C GLU A 25 8.05 5.06 11.80
N GLU A 26 7.05 4.30 12.24
CA GLU A 26 6.07 3.67 11.34
C GLU A 26 5.35 4.68 10.42
N ASP A 27 4.99 5.86 10.94
CA ASP A 27 4.31 6.89 10.15
C ASP A 27 5.20 7.48 9.06
N PHE A 28 6.49 7.68 9.36
CA PHE A 28 7.47 8.14 8.40
C PHE A 28 7.75 7.08 7.32
N VAL A 29 7.86 5.82 7.72
CA VAL A 29 8.02 4.70 6.78
C VAL A 29 6.76 4.57 5.91
N ALA A 30 5.56 4.70 6.47
CA ALA A 30 4.31 4.64 5.71
C ALA A 30 4.22 5.72 4.63
N VAL A 31 4.73 6.93 4.88
CA VAL A 31 4.85 7.98 3.85
C VAL A 31 5.76 7.52 2.71
N GLN A 32 6.98 7.06 3.02
CA GLN A 32 7.93 6.62 2.00
C GLN A 32 7.41 5.42 1.18
N VAL A 33 6.73 4.47 1.84
CA VAL A 33 6.08 3.35 1.14
C VAL A 33 5.01 3.88 0.20
N SER A 34 4.16 4.82 0.64
CA SER A 34 3.12 5.39 -0.22
C SER A 34 3.69 6.09 -1.47
N GLU A 35 4.80 6.82 -1.33
CA GLU A 35 5.51 7.47 -2.43
C GLU A 35 6.14 6.44 -3.39
N HIS A 36 6.74 5.38 -2.84
CA HIS A 36 7.26 4.28 -3.64
C HIS A 36 6.17 3.64 -4.49
N LEU A 37 5.01 3.33 -3.90
CA LEU A 37 3.89 2.75 -4.63
C LEU A 37 3.36 3.73 -5.68
N GLU A 38 3.22 5.00 -5.35
CA GLU A 38 2.75 6.04 -6.27
C GLU A 38 3.62 6.12 -7.53
N LYS A 39 4.94 6.12 -7.35
CA LYS A 39 5.95 6.24 -8.41
C LYS A 39 6.09 4.98 -9.26
N PHE A 40 6.09 3.80 -8.65
CA PHE A 40 6.50 2.57 -9.33
C PHE A 40 5.34 1.62 -9.70
N TRP A 41 4.16 1.76 -9.09
CA TRP A 41 3.03 0.91 -9.45
C TRP A 41 2.23 1.48 -10.62
N SER A 42 1.75 0.57 -11.47
CA SER A 42 0.81 0.90 -12.53
C SER A 42 -0.53 1.39 -11.96
N PRO A 43 -1.29 2.24 -12.68
CA PRO A 43 -2.61 2.70 -12.22
C PRO A 43 -3.57 1.56 -11.82
N PRO A 44 -3.69 0.45 -12.58
CA PRO A 44 -4.57 -0.65 -12.19
C PRO A 44 -4.20 -1.31 -10.85
N MET A 45 -2.90 -1.40 -10.52
CA MET A 45 -2.46 -1.95 -9.24
C MET A 45 -2.84 -1.04 -8.07
N LYS A 46 -2.61 0.28 -8.23
CA LYS A 46 -2.94 1.30 -7.23
C LYS A 46 -4.45 1.33 -6.95
N ASN A 47 -5.26 1.35 -8.00
CA ASN A 47 -6.72 1.37 -7.87
C ASN A 47 -7.23 0.09 -7.18
N LEU A 48 -6.74 -1.08 -7.61
CA LEU A 48 -7.21 -2.35 -7.06
C LEU A 48 -6.99 -2.45 -5.55
N ILE A 49 -5.83 -2.03 -5.04
CA ILE A 49 -5.55 -2.11 -3.60
C ILE A 49 -6.26 -1.01 -2.80
N SER A 50 -6.30 0.22 -3.33
CA SER A 50 -6.97 1.36 -2.69
C SER A 50 -8.50 1.15 -2.59
N GLU A 51 -9.12 0.45 -3.55
CA GLU A 51 -10.56 0.15 -3.52
C GLU A 51 -10.95 -0.97 -2.55
N GLN A 52 -9.99 -1.76 -2.08
CA GLN A 52 -10.25 -2.95 -1.25
C GLN A 52 -9.90 -2.73 0.23
N ILE A 53 -9.09 -1.72 0.55
CA ILE A 53 -8.56 -1.52 1.91
C ILE A 53 -9.62 -1.28 2.99
N ASP A 54 -10.80 -0.75 2.63
CA ASP A 54 -11.90 -0.49 3.56
C ASP A 54 -12.97 -1.59 3.56
N LYS A 55 -12.85 -2.63 2.71
CA LYS A 55 -13.89 -3.66 2.51
C LYS A 55 -13.69 -4.91 3.37
N GLU A 56 -12.44 -5.27 3.65
CA GLU A 56 -12.09 -6.49 4.38
C GLU A 56 -10.72 -6.34 5.05
N ASP A 57 -10.46 -7.13 6.11
CA ASP A 57 -9.10 -7.26 6.62
C ASP A 57 -8.25 -8.04 5.60
N LEU A 58 -7.41 -7.30 4.87
CA LEU A 58 -6.57 -7.83 3.80
C LEU A 58 -5.28 -8.49 4.33
N GLY A 59 -5.01 -8.48 5.63
CA GLY A 59 -3.72 -8.95 6.18
C GLY A 59 -2.55 -8.00 5.89
N LEU A 60 -2.85 -6.70 5.74
CA LEU A 60 -1.83 -5.65 5.65
C LEU A 60 -1.23 -5.40 7.04
N THR A 61 0.08 -5.18 7.09
CA THR A 61 0.73 -4.69 8.33
C THR A 61 0.28 -3.26 8.66
N SER A 62 0.53 -2.77 9.88
CA SER A 62 0.21 -1.39 10.29
C SER A 62 0.78 -0.36 9.32
N ILE A 63 2.08 -0.44 9.02
CA ILE A 63 2.78 0.43 8.06
C ILE A 63 2.14 0.34 6.68
N SER A 64 1.88 -0.88 6.20
CA SER A 64 1.30 -1.11 4.87
C SER A 64 -0.09 -0.53 4.74
N TYR A 65 -0.93 -0.72 5.75
CA TYR A 65 -2.28 -0.16 5.79
C TYR A 65 -2.26 1.37 5.75
N SER A 66 -1.43 1.99 6.59
CA SER A 66 -1.24 3.44 6.60
C SER A 66 -0.71 3.97 5.27
N ALA A 67 0.22 3.26 4.64
CA ALA A 67 0.77 3.63 3.33
C ALA A 67 -0.28 3.61 2.21
N ILE A 68 -1.15 2.60 2.18
CA ILE A 68 -2.22 2.51 1.17
C ILE A 68 -3.28 3.57 1.40
N LYS A 69 -3.62 3.92 2.65
CA LYS A 69 -4.49 5.08 2.93
C LYS A 69 -3.92 6.39 2.40
N LYS A 70 -2.61 6.61 2.59
CA LYS A 70 -1.91 7.79 2.05
C LYS A 70 -1.88 7.76 0.52
N LEU A 71 -1.60 6.61 -0.10
CA LEU A 71 -1.66 6.44 -1.55
C LEU A 71 -3.04 6.81 -2.11
N ALA A 72 -4.11 6.29 -1.51
CA ALA A 72 -5.48 6.61 -1.91
C ALA A 72 -5.80 8.11 -1.78
N ALA A 73 -5.30 8.78 -0.75
CA ALA A 73 -5.43 10.24 -0.62
C ALA A 73 -4.68 10.98 -1.74
N ILE A 74 -3.44 10.58 -2.06
CA ILE A 74 -2.65 11.16 -3.16
C ILE A 74 -3.36 10.99 -4.50
N GLN A 75 -3.96 9.81 -4.75
CA GLN A 75 -4.71 9.54 -5.98
C GLN A 75 -5.96 10.43 -6.12
N LYS A 76 -6.61 10.83 -5.01
CA LYS A 76 -7.78 11.72 -5.03
C LYS A 76 -7.45 13.20 -5.24
N MET A 77 -6.20 13.59 -4.99
CA MET A 77 -5.73 14.96 -5.15
C MET A 77 -5.23 15.28 -6.56
N LYS A 78 -5.10 14.26 -7.42
CA LYS A 78 -4.76 14.40 -8.84
C LYS A 78 -6.01 14.45 -9.70
#